data_AF-A0A6N7JT06-F1
#
_entry.id   AF-A0A6N7JT06-F1
#
_cell.length_a   1.000
_cell.length_b   1.000
_cell.length_c   1.000
_cell.angle_alpha   90.00
_cell.angle_beta   90.00
_cell.angle_gamma   90.00
#
_symmetry.space_group_name_H-M   'P 1'
#
loop_
_entity.id
_entity.type
_entity.pdbx_description
1 polymer ?
#
loop_
_entity_poly.entity_id
_entity_poly.type
_entity_poly.pdbx_seq_one_letter_code
_entity_poly.pdbx_strand_id
1 'polypeptide(L)'
;MPTPRLTLRGLLLAGAALMTGAASLLVMPIQAQAQQAANQANLLANLPPALRAAVTTGNGQAVAQAINTLSGGNPQRSAALADQVVRAAEQMLATNPSAAIAAASAAVETVRSSPVQTSSPQQTQSVVTTAARIFVAPAALQVAPVQAAALASSTLQVAITTNNASVVATVAQAAVSTAERMVQSNPAGAVQLASQSVQAVAQTSVSQGAPQQTMSVATSAARIIVQPAAQQASPQAVAAMAVSVAQTVSNPVVYQSSPQAAVAAMSSAYTASTSQSIVAAAPQAAGTVTTTLNQASTNTALNQSNAANAAQVNAILARPSAITPQQQATQTQTAQQPTTQQNTNQQTNNPPVVVEENPILTGSPT
;
A
#
# COMPACT_ATOMS: atom_id res chain seq x y z
N MET A 1 16.40 13.96 -58.14
CA MET A 1 16.71 15.40 -57.95
C MET A 1 15.37 16.12 -57.88
N PRO A 2 14.97 16.74 -56.75
CA PRO A 2 15.69 17.80 -56.02
C PRO A 2 15.98 17.47 -54.53
N THR A 3 16.61 18.43 -53.87
CA THR A 3 17.47 18.45 -52.66
C THR A 3 16.79 18.32 -51.28
N PRO A 4 17.49 17.76 -50.27
CA PRO A 4 17.07 17.81 -48.86
C PRO A 4 17.48 19.13 -48.17
N ARG A 5 16.56 19.71 -47.37
CA ARG A 5 16.86 20.85 -46.48
C ARG A 5 17.25 20.33 -45.09
N LEU A 6 18.54 20.42 -44.76
CA LEU A 6 19.03 20.34 -43.39
C LEU A 6 18.57 21.58 -42.61
N THR A 7 17.86 21.37 -41.49
CA THR A 7 17.61 22.44 -40.52
C THR A 7 18.41 22.14 -39.27
N LEU A 8 19.61 22.71 -39.22
CA LEU A 8 20.53 22.72 -38.10
C LEU A 8 20.05 23.80 -37.11
N ARG A 9 19.60 23.43 -35.91
CA ARG A 9 19.40 24.35 -34.80
C ARG A 9 20.20 23.87 -33.60
N GLY A 10 21.44 24.34 -33.53
CA GLY A 10 22.17 24.46 -32.28
C GLY A 10 21.70 25.71 -31.54
N LEU A 11 21.52 25.59 -30.23
CA LEU A 11 21.68 26.73 -29.33
C LEU A 11 22.26 26.22 -28.01
N LEU A 12 23.57 26.40 -27.90
CA LEU A 12 24.29 26.49 -26.64
C LEU A 12 23.70 27.65 -25.82
N LEU A 13 23.37 27.41 -24.57
CA LEU A 13 23.31 28.47 -23.57
C LEU A 13 23.95 27.97 -22.27
N ALA A 14 25.24 28.27 -22.14
CA ALA A 14 25.95 28.25 -20.88
C ALA A 14 25.49 29.46 -20.05
N GLY A 15 24.88 29.20 -18.90
CA GLY A 15 24.46 30.22 -17.94
C GLY A 15 25.07 29.93 -16.58
N ALA A 16 26.24 30.50 -16.33
CA ALA A 16 26.81 30.63 -14.99
C ALA A 16 26.03 31.71 -14.22
N ALA A 17 25.41 31.35 -13.10
CA ALA A 17 24.78 32.30 -12.18
C ALA A 17 25.14 31.97 -10.72
N LEU A 18 26.23 32.61 -10.29
CA LEU A 18 26.45 33.28 -9.01
C LEU A 18 25.66 32.80 -7.79
N MET A 19 26.44 32.21 -6.87
CA MET A 19 26.19 32.22 -5.43
C MET A 19 25.92 33.65 -4.94
N THR A 20 24.73 33.88 -4.37
CA THR A 20 24.51 35.01 -3.46
C THR A 20 23.50 34.57 -2.39
N GLY A 21 23.92 34.64 -1.13
CA GLY A 21 23.13 34.23 0.02
C GLY A 21 21.95 35.16 0.30
N ALA A 22 20.86 34.57 0.78
CA ALA A 22 19.79 35.27 1.48
C ALA A 22 19.20 34.33 2.54
N ALA A 23 19.58 34.54 3.79
CA ALA A 23 18.93 33.95 4.95
C ALA A 23 17.51 34.54 5.07
N SER A 24 16.56 33.94 4.38
CA SER A 24 15.14 34.28 4.48
C SER A 24 14.54 33.50 5.64
N LEU A 25 14.34 34.16 6.78
CA LEU A 25 13.55 33.65 7.90
C LEU A 25 12.14 33.27 7.37
N LEU A 26 11.90 31.96 7.26
CA LEU A 26 10.62 31.35 6.88
C LEU A 26 9.57 31.64 7.96
N VAL A 27 8.94 32.82 7.90
CA VAL A 27 7.66 33.06 8.58
C VAL A 27 6.60 32.30 7.80
N MET A 28 6.40 31.03 8.13
CA MET A 28 5.30 30.23 7.57
C MET A 28 3.95 30.83 8.03
N PRO A 29 2.94 30.91 7.15
CA PRO A 29 1.68 31.55 7.45
C PRO A 29 0.82 30.68 8.39
N ILE A 30 0.85 31.01 9.69
CA ILE A 30 0.00 30.42 10.75
C ILE A 30 -1.51 30.49 10.38
N GLN A 31 -1.91 31.43 9.53
CA GLN A 31 -3.30 31.62 9.10
C GLN A 31 -3.89 30.43 8.32
N ALA A 32 -3.07 29.68 7.56
CA ALA A 32 -3.57 28.54 6.79
C ALA A 32 -4.02 27.36 7.69
N GLN A 33 -3.36 27.17 8.83
CA GLN A 33 -3.67 26.07 9.75
C GLN A 33 -4.94 26.35 10.57
N ALA A 34 -5.19 27.62 10.91
CA ALA A 34 -6.42 28.03 11.59
C ALA A 34 -7.68 27.84 10.73
N GLN A 35 -7.60 28.17 9.43
CA GLN A 35 -8.72 27.96 8.50
C GLN A 35 -9.08 26.46 8.35
N GLN A 36 -8.07 25.59 8.35
CA GLN A 36 -8.28 24.15 8.24
C GLN A 36 -8.91 23.56 9.52
N ALA A 37 -8.54 24.06 10.70
CA ALA A 37 -9.16 23.67 11.97
C ALA A 37 -10.63 24.10 12.06
N ALA A 38 -10.96 25.31 11.57
CA ALA A 38 -12.35 25.79 11.54
C ALA A 38 -13.24 24.94 10.61
N ASN A 39 -12.72 24.57 9.43
CA ASN A 39 -13.44 23.68 8.51
C ASN A 39 -13.64 22.26 9.08
N GLN A 40 -12.73 21.80 9.94
CA GLN A 40 -12.84 20.52 10.63
C GLN A 40 -13.94 20.52 11.68
N ALA A 41 -14.02 21.57 12.50
CA ALA A 41 -15.06 21.70 13.51
C ALA A 41 -16.46 21.72 12.87
N ASN A 42 -16.61 22.35 11.71
CA ASN A 42 -17.89 22.45 11.00
C ASN A 42 -18.41 21.10 10.47
N LEU A 43 -17.58 20.22 9.91
CA LEU A 43 -18.09 18.91 9.45
C LEU A 43 -18.46 18.00 10.62
N LEU A 44 -17.68 18.01 11.70
CA LEU A 44 -18.03 17.26 12.91
C LEU A 44 -19.32 17.78 13.56
N ALA A 45 -19.55 19.10 13.53
CA ALA A 45 -20.78 19.72 14.04
C ALA A 45 -22.02 19.37 13.19
N ASN A 46 -21.84 19.13 11.89
CA ASN A 46 -22.92 18.73 10.97
C ASN A 46 -23.32 17.25 11.11
N LEU A 47 -22.51 16.42 11.79
CA LEU A 47 -22.89 15.03 12.07
C LEU A 47 -24.03 14.98 13.10
N PRO A 48 -25.00 14.07 12.93
CA PRO A 48 -25.97 13.77 13.96
C PRO A 48 -25.30 13.46 15.31
N PRO A 49 -25.84 13.90 16.46
CA PRO A 49 -25.14 13.81 17.75
C PRO A 49 -24.66 12.39 18.11
N ALA A 50 -25.46 11.37 17.81
CA ALA A 50 -25.08 9.97 18.04
C ALA A 50 -23.88 9.54 17.18
N LEU A 51 -23.85 9.94 15.90
CA LEU A 51 -22.73 9.66 15.01
C LEU A 51 -21.49 10.43 15.41
N ARG A 52 -21.63 11.70 15.80
CA ARG A 52 -20.52 12.51 16.28
C ARG A 52 -19.84 11.85 17.48
N ALA A 53 -20.63 11.44 18.48
CA ALA A 53 -20.11 10.73 19.66
C ALA A 53 -19.40 9.42 19.26
N ALA A 54 -20.04 8.59 18.43
CA ALA A 54 -19.46 7.33 17.97
C ALA A 54 -18.14 7.53 17.20
N VAL A 55 -18.07 8.53 16.33
CA VAL A 55 -16.87 8.86 15.56
C VAL A 55 -15.76 9.38 16.48
N THR A 56 -16.06 10.27 17.44
CA THR A 56 -15.06 10.80 18.39
C THR A 56 -14.50 9.74 19.34
N THR A 57 -15.29 8.74 19.71
CA THR A 57 -14.84 7.62 20.56
C THR A 57 -13.99 6.61 19.80
N GLY A 58 -13.98 6.65 18.46
CA GLY A 58 -13.27 5.68 17.63
C GLY A 58 -13.88 4.27 17.68
N ASN A 59 -15.11 4.12 18.19
CA ASN A 59 -15.76 2.82 18.25
C ASN A 59 -16.52 2.55 16.93
N GLY A 60 -15.89 1.78 16.04
CA GLY A 60 -16.48 1.42 14.75
C GLY A 60 -17.85 0.71 14.85
N GLN A 61 -18.08 -0.09 15.90
CA GLN A 61 -19.38 -0.73 16.12
C GLN A 61 -20.46 0.31 16.48
N ALA A 62 -20.12 1.28 17.32
CA ALA A 62 -21.04 2.37 17.65
C ALA A 62 -21.35 3.23 16.42
N VAL A 63 -20.38 3.44 15.53
CA VAL A 63 -20.60 4.15 14.25
C VAL A 63 -21.58 3.38 13.37
N ALA A 64 -21.36 2.07 13.18
CA ALA A 64 -22.26 1.24 12.38
C ALA A 64 -23.68 1.18 12.97
N GLN A 65 -23.80 1.01 14.30
CA GLN A 65 -25.10 1.05 14.99
C GLN A 65 -25.80 2.39 14.80
N ALA A 66 -25.10 3.50 14.96
CA ALA A 66 -25.67 4.82 14.78
C ALA A 66 -26.12 5.06 13.33
N ILE A 67 -25.37 4.59 12.31
CA ILE A 67 -25.81 4.66 10.91
C ILE A 67 -27.08 3.85 10.71
N ASN A 68 -27.13 2.61 11.21
CA ASN A 68 -28.29 1.72 11.07
C ASN A 68 -29.56 2.28 11.75
N THR A 69 -29.42 2.83 12.96
CA THR A 69 -30.54 3.44 13.69
C THR A 69 -31.02 4.71 12.99
N LEU A 70 -30.12 5.59 12.56
CA LEU A 70 -30.48 6.87 11.94
C LEU A 70 -30.98 6.70 10.50
N SER A 71 -30.54 5.67 9.78
CA SER A 71 -31.04 5.40 8.43
C SER A 71 -32.46 4.85 8.43
N GLY A 72 -32.90 4.23 9.54
CA GLY A 72 -34.21 3.57 9.63
C GLY A 72 -34.36 2.45 8.60
N GLY A 73 -33.26 1.80 8.20
CA GLY A 73 -33.24 0.78 7.16
C GLY A 73 -33.27 1.31 5.72
N ASN A 74 -33.30 2.63 5.50
CA ASN A 74 -33.26 3.21 4.16
C ASN A 74 -31.82 3.17 3.57
N PRO A 75 -31.57 2.46 2.45
CA PRO A 75 -30.22 2.29 1.92
C PRO A 75 -29.59 3.59 1.42
N GLN A 76 -30.38 4.51 0.83
CA GLN A 76 -29.87 5.81 0.38
C GLN A 76 -29.41 6.68 1.55
N ARG A 77 -30.16 6.67 2.65
CA ARG A 77 -29.81 7.40 3.87
C ARG A 77 -28.59 6.78 4.55
N SER A 78 -28.49 5.45 4.59
CA SER A 78 -27.28 4.76 5.06
C SER A 78 -26.04 5.19 4.26
N ALA A 79 -26.14 5.26 2.94
CA ALA A 79 -25.04 5.71 2.07
C ALA A 79 -24.63 7.16 2.34
N ALA A 80 -25.61 8.06 2.49
CA ALA A 80 -25.36 9.48 2.79
C ALA A 80 -24.69 9.66 4.16
N LEU A 81 -25.13 8.92 5.18
CA LEU A 81 -24.50 8.94 6.51
C LEU A 81 -23.08 8.35 6.47
N ALA A 82 -22.85 7.26 5.74
CA ALA A 82 -21.51 6.69 5.55
C ALA A 82 -20.56 7.69 4.85
N ASP A 83 -21.04 8.44 3.84
CA ASP A 83 -20.27 9.51 3.19
C ASP A 83 -19.90 10.64 4.15
N GLN A 84 -20.83 11.07 5.01
CA GLN A 84 -20.54 12.06 6.04
C GLN A 84 -19.51 11.55 7.06
N VAL A 85 -19.65 10.30 7.50
CA VAL A 85 -18.72 9.66 8.46
C VAL A 85 -17.32 9.57 7.89
N VAL A 86 -17.14 9.13 6.65
CA VAL A 86 -15.79 9.00 6.06
C VAL A 86 -15.14 10.36 5.81
N ARG A 87 -15.90 11.40 5.45
CA ARG A 87 -15.38 12.78 5.36
C ARG A 87 -14.94 13.31 6.71
N ALA A 88 -15.71 13.05 7.76
CA ALA A 88 -15.32 13.39 9.14
C ALA A 88 -14.07 12.62 9.57
N ALA A 89 -13.99 11.32 9.25
CA ALA A 89 -12.82 10.50 9.52
C ALA A 89 -11.56 11.03 8.81
N GLU A 90 -11.68 11.44 7.54
CA GLU A 90 -10.57 12.05 6.79
C GLU A 90 -10.02 13.30 7.47
N GLN A 91 -10.88 14.14 8.04
CA GLN A 91 -10.41 15.30 8.79
C GLN A 91 -9.77 14.91 10.12
N MET A 92 -10.35 13.97 10.86
CA MET A 92 -9.81 13.50 12.14
C MET A 92 -8.44 12.83 12.02
N LEU A 93 -8.04 12.43 10.82
CA LEU A 93 -6.80 11.70 10.58
C LEU A 93 -5.55 12.41 11.11
N ALA A 94 -5.55 13.74 11.16
CA ALA A 94 -4.43 14.54 11.67
C ALA A 94 -4.34 14.54 13.21
N THR A 95 -5.45 14.34 13.91
CA THR A 95 -5.54 14.47 15.38
C THR A 95 -5.76 13.15 16.09
N ASN A 96 -6.51 12.23 15.48
CA ASN A 96 -6.81 10.90 16.00
C ASN A 96 -6.91 9.87 14.84
N PRO A 97 -5.76 9.42 14.31
CA PRO A 97 -5.71 8.51 13.16
C PRO A 97 -6.34 7.14 13.44
N SER A 98 -6.25 6.62 14.67
CA SER A 98 -6.86 5.33 15.02
C SER A 98 -8.39 5.40 14.97
N ALA A 99 -9.00 6.46 15.54
CA ALA A 99 -10.44 6.69 15.44
C ALA A 99 -10.90 6.94 14.00
N ALA A 100 -10.11 7.67 13.21
CA ALA A 100 -10.39 7.91 11.80
C ALA A 100 -10.46 6.59 10.99
N ILE A 101 -9.50 5.68 11.17
CA ILE A 101 -9.50 4.38 10.49
C ILE A 101 -10.71 3.54 10.92
N ALA A 102 -11.06 3.53 12.21
CA ALA A 102 -12.21 2.78 12.72
C ALA A 102 -13.56 3.34 12.22
N ALA A 103 -13.69 4.66 12.12
CA ALA A 103 -14.87 5.29 11.54
C ALA A 103 -14.98 5.02 10.03
N ALA A 104 -13.87 5.11 9.31
CA ALA A 104 -13.81 4.81 7.88
C ALA A 104 -14.14 3.33 7.58
N SER A 105 -13.65 2.39 8.39
CA SER A 105 -13.96 0.97 8.22
C SER A 105 -15.44 0.67 8.44
N ALA A 106 -16.07 1.28 9.45
CA ALA A 106 -17.51 1.18 9.67
C ALA A 106 -18.33 1.77 8.51
N ALA A 107 -17.89 2.90 7.94
CA ALA A 107 -18.52 3.50 6.77
C ALA A 107 -18.41 2.61 5.53
N VAL A 108 -17.22 2.04 5.26
CA VAL A 108 -17.00 1.10 4.15
C VAL A 108 -17.85 -0.17 4.32
N GLU A 109 -17.92 -0.72 5.54
CA GLU A 109 -18.77 -1.88 5.83
C GLU A 109 -20.25 -1.59 5.58
N THR A 110 -20.71 -0.39 5.89
CA THR A 110 -22.09 0.02 5.63
C THR A 110 -22.41 0.04 4.13
N VAL A 111 -21.53 0.63 3.30
CA VAL A 111 -21.75 0.68 1.85
C VAL A 111 -21.48 -0.64 1.15
N ARG A 112 -20.80 -1.58 1.81
CA ARG A 112 -20.63 -2.96 1.33
C ARG A 112 -21.96 -3.71 1.22
N SER A 113 -22.98 -3.31 1.98
CA SER A 113 -24.32 -3.90 1.90
C SER A 113 -24.93 -3.77 0.50
N SER A 114 -25.35 -4.89 -0.11
CA SER A 114 -25.86 -4.93 -1.49
C SER A 114 -27.00 -3.93 -1.77
N PRO A 115 -28.02 -3.76 -0.89
CA PRO A 115 -29.05 -2.73 -1.08
C PRO A 115 -28.51 -1.29 -1.19
N VAL A 116 -27.41 -0.98 -0.51
CA VAL A 116 -26.77 0.34 -0.58
C VAL A 116 -26.06 0.53 -1.92
N GLN A 117 -25.34 -0.49 -2.39
CA GLN A 117 -24.63 -0.45 -3.67
C GLN A 117 -25.58 -0.23 -4.85
N THR A 118 -26.74 -0.89 -4.85
CA THR A 118 -27.73 -0.76 -5.93
C THR A 118 -28.49 0.56 -5.86
N SER A 119 -28.80 1.05 -4.65
CA SER A 119 -29.62 2.26 -4.47
C SER A 119 -28.83 3.56 -4.52
N SER A 120 -27.52 3.53 -4.28
CA SER A 120 -26.68 4.73 -4.14
C SER A 120 -25.24 4.52 -4.63
N PRO A 121 -25.04 4.14 -5.90
CA PRO A 121 -23.72 3.80 -6.42
C PRO A 121 -22.74 4.98 -6.37
N GLN A 122 -23.19 6.22 -6.56
CA GLN A 122 -22.32 7.41 -6.50
C GLN A 122 -21.78 7.65 -5.08
N GLN A 123 -22.62 7.47 -4.05
CA GLN A 123 -22.21 7.60 -2.66
C GLN A 123 -21.22 6.49 -2.27
N THR A 124 -21.46 5.25 -2.72
CA THR A 124 -20.50 4.15 -2.51
C THR A 124 -19.13 4.49 -3.13
N GLN A 125 -19.11 5.03 -4.35
CA GLN A 125 -17.86 5.47 -5.00
C GLN A 125 -17.15 6.59 -4.23
N SER A 126 -17.90 7.57 -3.72
CA SER A 126 -17.36 8.65 -2.88
C SER A 126 -16.75 8.10 -1.59
N VAL A 127 -17.43 7.14 -0.94
CA VAL A 127 -16.96 6.51 0.30
C VAL A 127 -15.67 5.75 0.08
N VAL A 128 -15.60 4.87 -0.94
CA VAL A 128 -14.39 4.08 -1.19
C VAL A 128 -13.21 4.95 -1.62
N THR A 129 -13.46 6.01 -2.39
CA THR A 129 -12.40 6.95 -2.81
C THR A 129 -11.85 7.72 -1.61
N THR A 130 -12.72 8.16 -0.71
CA THR A 130 -12.31 8.87 0.51
C THR A 130 -11.59 7.94 1.47
N ALA A 131 -12.08 6.72 1.67
CA ALA A 131 -11.40 5.69 2.46
C ALA A 131 -10.01 5.37 1.91
N ALA A 132 -9.84 5.38 0.58
CA ALA A 132 -8.53 5.23 -0.06
C ALA A 132 -7.54 6.32 0.30
N ARG A 133 -7.99 7.58 0.41
CA ARG A 133 -7.14 8.67 0.90
C ARG A 133 -6.74 8.49 2.36
N ILE A 134 -7.65 7.98 3.20
CA ILE A 134 -7.40 7.75 4.63
C ILE A 134 -6.32 6.70 4.84
N PHE A 135 -6.44 5.51 4.24
CA PHE A 135 -5.48 4.43 4.49
C PHE A 135 -4.10 4.68 3.85
N VAL A 136 -4.01 5.53 2.82
CA VAL A 136 -2.73 5.95 2.21
C VAL A 136 -2.04 7.06 3.00
N ALA A 137 -2.76 7.77 3.88
CA ALA A 137 -2.17 8.88 4.60
C ALA A 137 -1.01 8.41 5.50
N PRO A 138 0.10 9.17 5.58
CA PRO A 138 1.23 8.81 6.43
C PRO A 138 0.85 8.61 7.90
N ALA A 139 -0.07 9.43 8.44
CA ALA A 139 -0.53 9.33 9.82
C ALA A 139 -1.23 8.00 10.13
N ALA A 140 -2.04 7.48 9.19
CA ALA A 140 -2.67 6.16 9.34
C ALA A 140 -1.63 5.05 9.44
N LEU A 141 -0.63 5.09 8.57
CA LEU A 141 0.40 4.06 8.47
C LEU A 141 1.38 4.07 9.63
N GLN A 142 1.68 5.25 10.19
CA GLN A 142 2.56 5.38 11.34
C GLN A 142 1.91 4.85 12.63
N VAL A 143 0.62 5.07 12.82
CA VAL A 143 -0.08 4.71 14.06
C VAL A 143 -0.66 3.30 14.01
N ALA A 144 -1.20 2.89 12.86
CA ALA A 144 -2.07 1.71 12.77
C ALA A 144 -1.93 1.01 11.40
N PRO A 145 -0.72 0.53 11.02
CA PRO A 145 -0.47 -0.02 9.69
C PRO A 145 -1.30 -1.28 9.38
N VAL A 146 -1.56 -2.12 10.40
CA VAL A 146 -2.38 -3.33 10.23
C VAL A 146 -3.85 -2.97 9.99
N GLN A 147 -4.40 -2.01 10.75
CA GLN A 147 -5.77 -1.54 10.55
C GLN A 147 -5.93 -0.81 9.21
N ALA A 148 -4.93 -0.03 8.79
CA ALA A 148 -4.91 0.61 7.48
C ALA A 148 -4.93 -0.41 6.33
N ALA A 149 -4.17 -1.50 6.41
CA ALA A 149 -4.24 -2.59 5.44
C ALA A 149 -5.59 -3.30 5.42
N ALA A 150 -6.19 -3.56 6.59
CA ALA A 150 -7.52 -4.16 6.68
C ALA A 150 -8.58 -3.26 6.04
N LEU A 151 -8.50 -1.94 6.29
CA LEU A 151 -9.34 -0.95 5.63
C LEU A 151 -9.10 -0.94 4.11
N ALA A 152 -7.86 -1.00 3.65
CA ALA A 152 -7.52 -1.04 2.23
C ALA A 152 -8.10 -2.29 1.53
N SER A 153 -7.97 -3.46 2.14
CA SER A 153 -8.54 -4.72 1.65
C SER A 153 -10.08 -4.64 1.55
N SER A 154 -10.76 -4.18 2.61
CA SER A 154 -12.22 -3.98 2.60
C SER A 154 -12.66 -2.97 1.52
N THR A 155 -11.97 -1.84 1.43
CA THR A 155 -12.26 -0.79 0.44
C THR A 155 -12.09 -1.30 -0.98
N LEU A 156 -11.05 -2.10 -1.24
CA LEU A 156 -10.82 -2.72 -2.54
C LEU A 156 -11.91 -3.72 -2.90
N GLN A 157 -12.37 -4.55 -1.95
CA GLN A 157 -13.48 -5.48 -2.16
C GLN A 157 -14.76 -4.75 -2.56
N VAL A 158 -15.10 -3.65 -1.87
CA VAL A 158 -16.27 -2.82 -2.24
C VAL A 158 -16.04 -2.13 -3.59
N ALA A 159 -14.84 -1.65 -3.89
CA ALA A 159 -14.55 -1.03 -5.17
C ALA A 159 -14.81 -1.98 -6.34
N ILE A 160 -14.40 -3.25 -6.22
CA ILE A 160 -14.61 -4.29 -7.25
C ILE A 160 -16.11 -4.47 -7.56
N THR A 161 -16.98 -4.44 -6.54
CA THR A 161 -18.43 -4.63 -6.76
C THR A 161 -19.11 -3.45 -7.43
N THR A 162 -18.48 -2.26 -7.44
CA THR A 162 -19.04 -1.09 -8.15
C THR A 162 -19.03 -1.21 -9.66
N ASN A 163 -18.27 -2.18 -10.22
CA ASN A 163 -18.03 -2.33 -11.66
C ASN A 163 -17.49 -1.06 -12.36
N ASN A 164 -16.92 -0.12 -11.60
CA ASN A 164 -16.30 1.09 -12.14
C ASN A 164 -14.78 0.91 -12.22
N ALA A 165 -14.27 0.70 -13.44
CA ALA A 165 -12.85 0.46 -13.73
C ALA A 165 -11.92 1.52 -13.13
N SER A 166 -12.29 2.81 -13.23
CA SER A 166 -11.47 3.91 -12.71
C SER A 166 -11.39 3.90 -11.18
N VAL A 167 -12.49 3.59 -10.50
CA VAL A 167 -12.54 3.50 -9.03
C VAL A 167 -11.73 2.30 -8.55
N VAL A 168 -11.90 1.13 -9.16
CA VAL A 168 -11.11 -0.08 -8.83
C VAL A 168 -9.62 0.19 -8.99
N ALA A 169 -9.20 0.77 -10.12
CA ALA A 169 -7.80 1.02 -10.38
C ALA A 169 -7.20 2.06 -9.43
N THR A 170 -7.95 3.11 -9.08
CA THR A 170 -7.51 4.14 -8.12
C THR A 170 -7.35 3.55 -6.70
N VAL A 171 -8.32 2.75 -6.24
CA VAL A 171 -8.25 2.11 -4.92
C VAL A 171 -7.13 1.06 -4.89
N ALA A 172 -6.94 0.28 -5.96
CA ALA A 172 -5.84 -0.67 -6.07
C ALA A 172 -4.47 0.04 -6.05
N GLN A 173 -4.33 1.18 -6.74
CA GLN A 173 -3.10 1.97 -6.72
C GLN A 173 -2.78 2.50 -5.31
N ALA A 174 -3.80 3.02 -4.62
CA ALA A 174 -3.70 3.41 -3.22
C ALA A 174 -3.29 2.22 -2.32
N ALA A 175 -3.90 1.06 -2.51
CA ALA A 175 -3.63 -0.15 -1.73
C ALA A 175 -2.19 -0.65 -1.94
N VAL A 176 -1.67 -0.67 -3.17
CA VAL A 176 -0.26 -1.06 -3.41
C VAL A 176 0.72 -0.02 -2.85
N SER A 177 0.41 1.27 -2.93
CA SER A 177 1.25 2.31 -2.31
C SER A 177 1.34 2.13 -0.79
N THR A 178 0.24 1.67 -0.18
CA THR A 178 0.19 1.29 1.24
C THR A 178 1.03 0.05 1.50
N ALA A 179 0.89 -0.98 0.67
CA ALA A 179 1.69 -2.20 0.76
C ALA A 179 3.20 -1.93 0.65
N GLU A 180 3.64 -1.07 -0.26
CA GLU A 180 5.06 -0.68 -0.42
C GLU A 180 5.62 -0.08 0.89
N ARG A 181 4.86 0.73 1.61
CA ARG A 181 5.31 1.31 2.90
C ARG A 181 5.28 0.29 4.03
N MET A 182 4.34 -0.64 4.00
CA MET A 182 4.20 -1.68 5.00
C MET A 182 5.23 -2.80 4.89
N VAL A 183 5.92 -2.95 3.75
CA VAL A 183 6.84 -4.07 3.53
C VAL A 183 7.94 -4.18 4.60
N GLN A 184 8.34 -3.06 5.20
CA GLN A 184 9.36 -3.02 6.24
C GLN A 184 8.83 -3.46 7.62
N SER A 185 7.58 -3.15 7.94
CA SER A 185 6.98 -3.43 9.25
C SER A 185 6.13 -4.69 9.28
N ASN A 186 5.50 -5.04 8.15
CA ASN A 186 4.63 -6.19 7.98
C ASN A 186 4.70 -6.70 6.52
N PRO A 187 5.79 -7.41 6.15
CA PRO A 187 6.00 -7.90 4.79
C PRO A 187 4.91 -8.86 4.32
N ALA A 188 4.40 -9.75 5.19
CA ALA A 188 3.33 -10.69 4.83
C ALA A 188 2.03 -9.95 4.46
N GLY A 189 1.61 -8.99 5.30
CA GLY A 189 0.43 -8.16 5.02
C GLY A 189 0.59 -7.31 3.76
N ALA A 190 1.78 -6.77 3.51
CA ALA A 190 2.10 -6.03 2.28
C ALA A 190 1.94 -6.90 1.03
N VAL A 191 2.50 -8.11 1.02
CA VAL A 191 2.36 -9.05 -0.11
C VAL A 191 0.89 -9.44 -0.33
N GLN A 192 0.16 -9.71 0.74
CA GLN A 192 -1.27 -10.04 0.66
C GLN A 192 -2.10 -8.89 0.08
N LEU A 193 -1.87 -7.65 0.50
CA LEU A 193 -2.59 -6.49 -0.03
C LEU A 193 -2.21 -6.19 -1.49
N ALA A 194 -0.92 -6.30 -1.83
CA ALA A 194 -0.44 -6.09 -3.19
C ALA A 194 -0.99 -7.13 -4.17
N SER A 195 -1.01 -8.41 -3.78
CA SER A 195 -1.57 -9.48 -4.61
C SER A 195 -3.06 -9.30 -4.89
N GLN A 196 -3.87 -8.93 -3.88
CA GLN A 196 -5.28 -8.59 -4.09
C GLN A 196 -5.45 -7.41 -5.06
N SER A 197 -4.59 -6.40 -4.95
CA SER A 197 -4.63 -5.23 -5.82
C SER A 197 -4.29 -5.58 -7.27
N VAL A 198 -3.28 -6.43 -7.51
CA VAL A 198 -2.94 -6.93 -8.85
C VAL A 198 -4.09 -7.75 -9.44
N GLN A 199 -4.70 -8.64 -8.64
CA GLN A 199 -5.85 -9.42 -9.09
C GLN A 199 -7.05 -8.53 -9.47
N ALA A 200 -7.29 -7.46 -8.71
CA ALA A 200 -8.38 -6.52 -8.99
C ALA A 200 -8.17 -5.79 -10.33
N VAL A 201 -6.95 -5.32 -10.62
CA VAL A 201 -6.66 -4.61 -11.88
C VAL A 201 -6.44 -5.52 -13.08
N ALA A 202 -6.18 -6.81 -12.85
CA ALA A 202 -6.05 -7.82 -13.90
C ALA A 202 -7.41 -8.16 -14.57
N GLN A 203 -8.53 -7.72 -13.98
CA GLN A 203 -9.84 -7.85 -14.62
C GLN A 203 -9.87 -7.13 -15.97
N THR A 204 -10.46 -7.77 -16.98
CA THR A 204 -10.49 -7.23 -18.36
C THR A 204 -11.15 -5.84 -18.43
N SER A 205 -12.24 -5.62 -17.68
CA SER A 205 -12.92 -4.32 -17.62
C SER A 205 -12.02 -3.21 -17.06
N VAL A 206 -11.22 -3.54 -16.03
CA VAL A 206 -10.31 -2.57 -15.37
C VAL A 206 -9.10 -2.29 -16.26
N SER A 207 -8.45 -3.33 -16.79
CA SER A 207 -7.28 -3.19 -17.66
C SER A 207 -7.57 -2.45 -18.96
N GLN A 208 -8.80 -2.54 -19.50
CA GLN A 208 -9.23 -1.76 -20.66
C GLN A 208 -9.67 -0.33 -20.29
N GLY A 209 -10.35 -0.15 -19.15
CA GLY A 209 -10.90 1.14 -18.73
C GLY A 209 -9.89 2.08 -18.05
N ALA A 210 -8.81 1.54 -17.46
CA ALA A 210 -7.81 2.30 -16.71
C ALA A 210 -6.38 1.72 -16.89
N PRO A 211 -5.87 1.58 -18.14
CA PRO A 211 -4.61 0.88 -18.41
C PRO A 211 -3.39 1.51 -17.74
N GLN A 212 -3.33 2.84 -17.62
CA GLN A 212 -2.21 3.54 -16.97
C GLN A 212 -2.15 3.21 -15.46
N GLN A 213 -3.29 3.20 -14.79
CA GLN A 213 -3.38 2.85 -13.37
C GLN A 213 -3.07 1.36 -13.16
N THR A 214 -3.57 0.47 -14.02
CA THR A 214 -3.20 -0.96 -14.01
C THR A 214 -1.69 -1.15 -14.14
N MET A 215 -1.03 -0.42 -15.04
CA MET A 215 0.43 -0.46 -15.17
C MET A 215 1.15 0.06 -13.91
N SER A 216 0.65 1.15 -13.30
CA SER A 216 1.21 1.68 -12.05
C SER A 216 1.11 0.67 -10.90
N VAL A 217 -0.01 -0.03 -10.78
CA VAL A 217 -0.24 -1.10 -9.79
C VAL A 217 0.73 -2.25 -10.02
N ALA A 218 0.83 -2.75 -11.26
CA ALA A 218 1.72 -3.85 -11.61
C ALA A 218 3.20 -3.50 -11.37
N THR A 219 3.63 -2.27 -11.71
CA THR A 219 5.00 -1.80 -11.49
C THR A 219 5.34 -1.71 -9.99
N SER A 220 4.38 -1.24 -9.18
CA SER A 220 4.57 -1.12 -7.73
C SER A 220 4.60 -2.51 -7.06
N ALA A 221 3.71 -3.41 -7.47
CA ALA A 221 3.76 -4.81 -7.05
C ALA A 221 5.06 -5.51 -7.47
N ALA A 222 5.60 -5.17 -8.64
CA ALA A 222 6.88 -5.66 -9.13
C ALA A 222 8.06 -5.23 -8.23
N ARG A 223 7.98 -4.06 -7.59
CA ARG A 223 8.98 -3.64 -6.58
C ARG A 223 8.85 -4.42 -5.26
N ILE A 224 7.63 -4.74 -4.85
CA ILE A 224 7.38 -5.52 -3.62
C ILE A 224 7.91 -6.96 -3.78
N ILE A 225 7.65 -7.64 -4.90
CA ILE A 225 8.07 -9.05 -5.10
C ILE A 225 9.59 -9.25 -5.12
N VAL A 226 10.36 -8.23 -5.50
CA VAL A 226 11.85 -8.31 -5.52
C VAL A 226 12.47 -7.98 -4.16
N GLN A 227 11.66 -7.57 -3.17
CA GLN A 227 12.17 -7.25 -1.85
C GLN A 227 12.45 -8.53 -1.04
N PRO A 228 13.66 -8.72 -0.47
CA PRO A 228 14.00 -9.94 0.27
C PRO A 228 13.05 -10.22 1.44
N ALA A 229 12.64 -9.19 2.18
CA ALA A 229 11.70 -9.33 3.30
C ALA A 229 10.33 -9.90 2.86
N ALA A 230 9.83 -9.49 1.70
CA ALA A 230 8.59 -10.02 1.12
C ALA A 230 8.74 -11.48 0.72
N GLN A 231 9.85 -11.84 0.07
CA GLN A 231 10.16 -13.21 -0.35
C GLN A 231 10.30 -14.16 0.83
N GLN A 232 10.95 -13.73 1.91
CA GLN A 232 11.10 -14.53 3.13
C GLN A 232 9.77 -14.69 3.87
N ALA A 233 8.95 -13.64 3.93
CA ALA A 233 7.72 -13.65 4.70
C ALA A 233 6.59 -14.46 4.04
N SER A 234 6.48 -14.45 2.71
CA SER A 234 5.37 -15.11 2.00
C SER A 234 5.77 -15.57 0.60
N PRO A 235 6.67 -16.57 0.47
CA PRO A 235 7.24 -16.94 -0.83
C PRO A 235 6.19 -17.45 -1.82
N GLN A 236 5.18 -18.20 -1.40
CA GLN A 236 4.11 -18.67 -2.29
C GLN A 236 3.27 -17.50 -2.84
N ALA A 237 2.95 -16.52 -2.00
CA ALA A 237 2.16 -15.36 -2.42
C ALA A 237 2.95 -14.43 -3.35
N VAL A 238 4.26 -14.25 -3.10
CA VAL A 238 5.16 -13.54 -4.00
C VAL A 238 5.24 -14.25 -5.37
N ALA A 239 5.30 -15.59 -5.40
CA ALA A 239 5.30 -16.36 -6.63
C ALA A 239 4.04 -16.15 -7.46
N ALA A 240 2.86 -16.25 -6.83
CA ALA A 240 1.57 -16.01 -7.49
C ALA A 240 1.44 -14.56 -8.00
N MET A 241 1.95 -13.60 -7.22
CA MET A 241 1.98 -12.20 -7.61
C MET A 241 2.93 -11.96 -8.80
N ALA A 242 4.10 -12.60 -8.85
CA ALA A 242 5.02 -12.51 -9.98
C ALA A 242 4.37 -12.99 -11.29
N VAL A 243 3.67 -14.14 -11.25
CA VAL A 243 2.89 -14.64 -12.39
C VAL A 243 1.83 -13.62 -12.82
N SER A 244 1.05 -13.10 -11.86
CA SER A 244 -0.03 -12.14 -12.13
C SER A 244 0.49 -10.83 -12.72
N VAL A 245 1.62 -10.32 -12.22
CA VAL A 245 2.29 -9.13 -12.75
C VAL A 245 2.73 -9.37 -14.18
N ALA A 246 3.44 -10.48 -14.45
CA ALA A 246 3.91 -10.81 -15.81
C ALA A 246 2.76 -10.91 -16.81
N GLN A 247 1.65 -11.56 -16.44
CA GLN A 247 0.46 -11.67 -17.28
C GLN A 247 -0.21 -10.31 -17.51
N THR A 248 -0.37 -9.51 -16.46
CA THR A 248 -1.01 -8.19 -16.52
C THR A 248 -0.24 -7.24 -17.43
N VAL A 249 1.09 -7.16 -17.29
CA VAL A 249 1.91 -6.25 -18.11
C VAL A 249 2.14 -6.77 -19.53
N SER A 250 1.88 -8.05 -19.81
CA SER A 250 1.89 -8.62 -21.17
C SER A 250 0.62 -8.35 -21.95
N ASN A 251 -0.43 -7.79 -21.33
CA ASN A 251 -1.63 -7.36 -22.02
C ASN A 251 -1.32 -6.17 -22.95
N PRO A 252 -1.68 -6.21 -24.25
CA PRO A 252 -1.34 -5.14 -25.19
C PRO A 252 -1.81 -3.74 -24.78
N VAL A 253 -3.01 -3.61 -24.21
CA VAL A 253 -3.58 -2.31 -23.82
C VAL A 253 -2.81 -1.72 -22.63
N VAL A 254 -2.48 -2.56 -21.65
CA VAL A 254 -1.69 -2.16 -20.48
C VAL A 254 -0.25 -1.85 -20.90
N TYR A 255 0.38 -2.73 -21.68
CA TYR A 255 1.74 -2.55 -22.17
C TYR A 255 1.94 -1.24 -22.95
N GLN A 256 1.00 -0.91 -23.84
CA GLN A 256 1.01 0.32 -24.64
C GLN A 256 1.04 1.59 -23.80
N SER A 257 0.52 1.56 -22.57
CA SER A 257 0.54 2.73 -21.69
C SER A 257 1.95 3.14 -21.25
N SER A 258 2.87 2.18 -21.09
CA SER A 258 4.27 2.41 -20.73
C SER A 258 5.14 1.17 -21.00
N PRO A 259 5.63 0.98 -22.24
CA PRO A 259 6.40 -0.20 -22.64
C PRO A 259 7.65 -0.45 -21.77
N GLN A 260 8.37 0.61 -21.40
CA GLN A 260 9.59 0.49 -20.58
C GLN A 260 9.28 0.01 -19.16
N ALA A 261 8.19 0.51 -18.56
CA ALA A 261 7.74 0.05 -17.24
C ALA A 261 7.27 -1.41 -17.29
N ALA A 262 6.58 -1.80 -18.37
CA ALA A 262 6.15 -3.17 -18.59
C ALA A 262 7.34 -4.14 -18.61
N VAL A 263 8.37 -3.84 -19.40
CA VAL A 263 9.59 -4.65 -19.50
C VAL A 263 10.32 -4.73 -18.16
N ALA A 264 10.41 -3.61 -17.42
CA ALA A 264 11.00 -3.61 -16.07
C ALA A 264 10.20 -4.50 -15.10
N ALA A 265 8.87 -4.43 -15.13
CA ALA A 265 8.00 -5.28 -14.31
C ALA A 265 8.11 -6.77 -14.69
N MET A 266 8.20 -7.10 -15.98
CA MET A 266 8.49 -8.46 -16.46
C MET A 266 9.83 -8.97 -15.93
N SER A 267 10.88 -8.13 -15.97
CA SER A 267 12.19 -8.49 -15.42
C SER A 267 12.12 -8.76 -13.92
N SER A 268 11.44 -7.91 -13.16
CA SER A 268 11.27 -8.10 -11.71
C SER A 268 10.48 -9.36 -11.39
N ALA A 269 9.41 -9.65 -12.15
CA ALA A 269 8.64 -10.89 -12.01
C ALA A 269 9.50 -12.13 -12.27
N TYR A 270 10.32 -12.10 -13.33
CA TYR A 270 11.25 -13.18 -13.63
C TYR A 270 12.28 -13.38 -12.51
N THR A 271 12.97 -12.31 -12.08
CA THR A 271 13.95 -12.35 -10.99
C THR A 271 13.36 -12.86 -9.67
N ALA A 272 12.14 -12.45 -9.31
CA ALA A 272 11.48 -12.95 -8.12
C ALA A 272 11.16 -14.44 -8.27
N SER A 273 10.58 -14.85 -9.40
CA SER A 273 10.15 -16.24 -9.65
C SER A 273 11.30 -17.26 -9.68
N THR A 274 12.52 -16.82 -10.05
CA THR A 274 13.71 -17.67 -10.10
C THR A 274 14.57 -17.60 -8.85
N SER A 275 14.19 -16.80 -7.85
CA SER A 275 14.90 -16.75 -6.57
C SER A 275 14.75 -18.07 -5.79
N GLN A 276 15.77 -18.45 -5.03
CA GLN A 276 15.84 -19.76 -4.38
C GLN A 276 14.68 -20.03 -3.41
N SER A 277 14.32 -19.03 -2.59
CA SER A 277 13.19 -19.12 -1.65
C SER A 277 11.86 -19.37 -2.37
N ILE A 278 11.66 -18.69 -3.50
CA ILE A 278 10.46 -18.81 -4.31
C ILE A 278 10.42 -20.13 -5.07
N VAL A 279 11.52 -20.57 -5.68
CA VAL A 279 11.61 -21.86 -6.37
C VAL A 279 11.35 -23.02 -5.41
N ALA A 280 11.87 -22.95 -4.18
CA ALA A 280 11.61 -23.97 -3.16
C ALA A 280 10.14 -24.02 -2.74
N ALA A 281 9.48 -22.86 -2.62
CA ALA A 281 8.10 -22.77 -2.16
C ALA A 281 7.05 -22.99 -3.27
N ALA A 282 7.36 -22.63 -4.51
CA ALA A 282 6.46 -22.61 -5.66
C ALA A 282 7.21 -22.91 -6.97
N PRO A 283 7.64 -24.17 -7.19
CA PRO A 283 8.53 -24.55 -8.29
C PRO A 283 7.95 -24.28 -9.69
N GLN A 284 6.62 -24.20 -9.82
CA GLN A 284 5.96 -23.96 -11.11
C GLN A 284 6.03 -22.48 -11.55
N ALA A 285 6.24 -21.53 -10.63
CA ALA A 285 6.10 -20.10 -10.93
C ALA A 285 7.12 -19.62 -11.97
N ALA A 286 8.38 -20.05 -11.87
CA ALA A 286 9.43 -19.70 -12.84
C ALA A 286 9.07 -20.17 -14.26
N GLY A 287 8.52 -21.39 -14.39
CA GLY A 287 8.08 -21.94 -15.68
C GLY A 287 6.92 -21.15 -16.28
N THR A 288 5.93 -20.78 -15.48
CA THR A 288 4.80 -19.95 -15.92
C THR A 288 5.26 -18.56 -16.37
N VAL A 289 6.07 -17.86 -15.56
CA VAL A 289 6.60 -16.54 -15.93
C VAL A 289 7.43 -16.62 -17.22
N THR A 290 8.30 -17.62 -17.34
CA THR A 290 9.09 -17.86 -18.57
C THR A 290 8.19 -18.05 -19.80
N THR A 291 7.12 -18.83 -19.68
CA THR A 291 6.16 -19.05 -20.77
C THR A 291 5.46 -17.75 -21.17
N THR A 292 5.00 -16.97 -20.19
CA THR A 292 4.38 -15.66 -20.43
C THR A 292 5.34 -14.69 -21.12
N LEU A 293 6.61 -14.65 -20.71
CA LEU A 293 7.64 -13.82 -21.36
C LEU A 293 7.88 -14.27 -22.81
N ASN A 294 7.99 -15.56 -23.09
CA ASN A 294 8.13 -16.07 -24.47
C ASN A 294 6.92 -15.72 -25.36
N GLN A 295 5.71 -15.72 -24.80
CA GLN A 295 4.52 -15.26 -25.52
C GLN A 295 4.59 -13.74 -25.75
N ALA A 296 5.02 -12.96 -24.76
CA ALA A 296 5.17 -11.51 -24.89
C ALA A 296 6.24 -11.12 -25.94
N SER A 297 7.35 -11.86 -26.05
CA SER A 297 8.41 -11.57 -27.03
C SER A 297 7.97 -11.80 -28.48
N THR A 298 7.04 -12.74 -28.69
CA THR A 298 6.48 -13.07 -30.02
C THR A 298 5.18 -12.34 -30.33
N ASN A 299 4.62 -11.60 -29.37
CA ASN A 299 3.36 -10.87 -29.55
C ASN A 299 3.53 -9.66 -30.49
N THR A 300 2.87 -9.72 -31.66
CA THR A 300 2.91 -8.68 -32.69
C THR A 300 2.47 -7.31 -32.18
N ALA A 301 1.43 -7.23 -31.35
CA ALA A 301 0.93 -5.95 -30.84
C ALA A 301 1.93 -5.30 -29.87
N LEU A 302 2.63 -6.09 -29.05
CA LEU A 302 3.69 -5.59 -28.18
C LEU A 302 4.89 -5.11 -28.99
N ASN A 303 5.29 -5.87 -30.01
CA ASN A 303 6.41 -5.52 -30.89
C ASN A 303 6.12 -4.28 -31.76
N GLN A 304 4.85 -4.05 -32.15
CA GLN A 304 4.44 -2.79 -32.80
C GLN A 304 4.54 -1.59 -31.85
N SER A 305 4.23 -1.79 -30.56
CA SER A 305 4.29 -0.75 -29.53
C SER A 305 5.73 -0.45 -29.09
N ASN A 306 6.59 -1.46 -29.14
CA ASN A 306 8.01 -1.38 -28.80
C ASN A 306 8.80 -2.36 -29.67
N ALA A 307 9.46 -1.85 -30.72
CA ALA A 307 10.24 -2.69 -31.64
C ALA A 307 11.40 -3.43 -30.96
N ALA A 308 11.89 -2.96 -29.80
CA ALA A 308 12.93 -3.62 -29.03
C ALA A 308 12.39 -4.70 -28.06
N ASN A 309 11.08 -4.88 -27.95
CA ASN A 309 10.43 -5.76 -26.97
C ASN A 309 10.98 -7.19 -27.02
N ALA A 310 11.01 -7.82 -28.20
CA ALA A 310 11.52 -9.18 -28.35
C ALA A 310 12.96 -9.32 -27.83
N ALA A 311 13.85 -8.39 -28.20
CA ALA A 311 15.25 -8.39 -27.77
C ALA A 311 15.38 -8.17 -26.25
N GLN A 312 14.60 -7.24 -25.68
CA GLN A 312 14.60 -6.96 -24.24
C GLN A 312 14.09 -8.15 -23.42
N VAL A 313 13.00 -8.80 -23.85
CA VAL A 313 12.46 -9.98 -23.17
C VAL A 313 13.42 -11.16 -23.27
N ASN A 314 14.06 -11.39 -24.43
CA ASN A 314 15.09 -12.41 -24.56
C ASN A 314 16.29 -12.14 -23.66
N ALA A 315 16.69 -10.87 -23.47
CA ALA A 315 17.73 -10.51 -22.52
C ALA A 315 17.34 -10.81 -21.06
N ILE A 316 16.06 -10.65 -20.69
CA ILE A 316 15.56 -11.06 -19.37
C ILE A 316 15.68 -12.57 -19.19
N LEU A 317 15.23 -13.35 -20.19
CA LEU A 317 15.27 -14.82 -20.15
C LEU A 317 16.68 -15.39 -20.17
N ALA A 318 17.63 -14.69 -20.80
CA ALA A 318 19.04 -15.10 -20.85
C ALA A 318 19.83 -14.75 -19.59
N ARG A 319 19.26 -14.00 -18.64
CA ARG A 319 19.95 -13.66 -17.39
C ARG A 319 20.21 -14.94 -16.60
N PRO A 320 21.46 -15.23 -16.21
CA PRO A 320 21.73 -16.33 -15.31
C PRO A 320 20.98 -16.05 -14.00
N SER A 321 20.19 -17.03 -13.55
CA SER A 321 19.64 -17.01 -12.19
C SER A 321 20.82 -16.83 -11.26
N ALA A 322 20.89 -15.69 -10.58
CA ALA A 322 21.94 -15.43 -9.60
C ALA A 322 21.66 -16.30 -8.36
N ILE A 323 21.86 -17.61 -8.52
CA ILE A 323 22.00 -18.55 -7.42
C ILE A 323 23.42 -18.31 -6.90
N THR A 324 23.64 -17.20 -6.21
CA THR A 324 24.81 -17.12 -5.34
C THR A 324 24.45 -18.00 -4.15
N PRO A 325 25.09 -19.16 -3.93
CA PRO A 325 24.91 -19.88 -2.69
C PRO A 325 25.39 -18.95 -1.57
N GLN A 326 24.46 -18.25 -0.93
CA GLN A 326 24.72 -17.72 0.41
C GLN A 326 24.89 -18.96 1.27
N GLN A 327 26.14 -19.39 1.41
CA GLN A 327 26.59 -20.14 2.57
C GLN A 327 26.27 -19.24 3.76
N GLN A 328 25.06 -19.40 4.28
CA GLN A 328 24.66 -18.91 5.58
C GLN A 328 25.52 -19.72 6.55
N ALA A 329 26.73 -19.22 6.81
CA ALA A 329 27.54 -19.71 7.90
C ALA A 329 26.69 -19.45 9.14
N THR A 330 26.06 -20.51 9.64
CA THR A 330 25.48 -20.55 10.96
C THR A 330 26.62 -20.27 11.92
N GLN A 331 26.87 -18.99 12.23
CA GLN A 331 27.66 -18.62 13.39
C GLN A 331 26.80 -19.01 14.60
N THR A 332 26.95 -20.27 15.00
CA THR A 332 26.65 -20.72 16.34
C THR A 332 27.53 -19.88 17.26
N GLN A 333 27.02 -18.75 17.73
CA GLN A 333 27.59 -18.04 18.88
C GLN A 333 27.43 -19.00 20.07
N THR A 334 28.43 -19.85 20.27
CA THR A 334 28.72 -20.40 21.58
C THR A 334 28.94 -19.22 22.50
N ALA A 335 28.06 -19.07 23.48
CA ALA A 335 28.18 -18.10 24.55
C ALA A 335 29.55 -18.27 25.23
N GLN A 336 30.49 -17.38 24.93
CA GLN A 336 31.67 -17.17 25.77
C GLN A 336 31.23 -16.38 27.00
N GLN A 337 31.03 -17.16 28.05
CA GLN A 337 30.91 -16.75 29.44
C GLN A 337 32.05 -15.79 29.81
N PRO A 338 31.78 -14.54 30.22
CA PRO A 338 32.83 -13.65 30.72
C PRO A 338 33.24 -14.09 32.11
N THR A 339 34.48 -14.56 32.24
CA THR A 339 35.17 -14.70 33.53
C THR A 339 35.51 -13.31 34.06
N THR A 340 34.85 -12.93 35.15
CA THR A 340 35.17 -11.75 35.95
C THR A 340 36.49 -11.97 36.70
N GLN A 341 37.58 -11.44 36.15
CA GLN A 341 38.85 -11.30 36.86
C GLN A 341 38.93 -9.90 37.46
N GLN A 342 38.48 -9.83 38.72
CA GLN A 342 39.10 -9.11 39.85
C GLN A 342 40.07 -7.97 39.51
N ASN A 343 39.65 -6.73 39.77
CA ASN A 343 40.59 -5.68 40.17
C ASN A 343 39.99 -4.80 41.28
N THR A 344 40.80 -4.62 42.31
CA THR A 344 40.50 -4.09 43.64
C THR A 344 40.85 -2.60 43.67
N ASN A 345 39.93 -1.72 44.10
CA ASN A 345 40.16 -0.70 45.14
C ASN A 345 39.12 0.44 45.17
N GLN A 346 38.84 0.87 46.41
CA GLN A 346 38.17 2.10 46.88
C GLN A 346 36.62 2.10 46.79
N GLN A 347 35.91 1.70 47.85
CA GLN A 347 35.67 2.43 49.11
C GLN A 347 34.94 3.77 48.87
N THR A 348 33.63 3.83 49.15
CA THR A 348 32.99 4.69 50.17
C THR A 348 31.46 4.44 50.23
N ASN A 349 31.00 4.05 51.43
CA ASN A 349 29.68 4.12 52.05
C ASN A 349 28.42 4.53 51.25
N ASN A 350 27.39 3.67 51.30
CA ASN A 350 26.01 4.13 51.51
C ASN A 350 25.17 3.05 52.28
N PRO A 351 24.25 3.46 53.19
CA PRO A 351 23.57 2.58 54.15
C PRO A 351 22.36 1.81 53.55
N PRO A 352 21.87 0.75 54.23
CA PRO A 352 20.90 -0.19 53.67
C PRO A 352 19.45 0.33 53.65
N VAL A 353 18.77 0.12 52.52
CA VAL A 353 17.32 0.25 52.40
C VAL A 353 16.68 -1.05 52.91
N VAL A 354 15.79 -0.90 53.88
CA VAL A 354 14.94 -1.95 54.46
C VAL A 354 13.98 -2.47 53.39
N VAL A 355 14.00 -3.78 53.17
CA VAL A 355 13.00 -4.49 52.36
C VAL A 355 11.83 -4.83 53.28
N GLU A 356 10.68 -4.20 53.03
CA GLU A 356 9.42 -4.51 53.72
C GLU A 356 8.72 -5.64 52.94
N GLU A 357 8.61 -6.80 53.58
CA GLU A 357 7.86 -7.96 53.08
C GLU A 357 6.35 -7.67 53.17
N ASN A 358 5.66 -7.70 52.03
CA ASN A 358 4.20 -7.66 52.00
C ASN A 358 3.63 -9.08 52.18
N PRO A 359 2.80 -9.35 53.21
CA PRO A 359 2.16 -10.64 53.38
C PRO A 359 0.96 -10.84 52.44
N ILE A 360 0.88 -12.05 51.90
CA ILE A 360 -0.24 -12.57 51.12
C ILE A 360 -1.42 -12.81 52.06
N LEU A 361 -2.53 -12.10 51.87
CA LEU A 361 -3.80 -12.34 52.56
C LEU A 361 -4.75 -13.12 51.65
N THR A 362 -4.83 -14.43 51.84
CA THR A 362 -5.87 -15.28 51.27
C THR A 362 -7.11 -15.23 52.16
N GLY A 363 -8.20 -14.65 51.68
CA GLY A 363 -9.50 -14.69 52.34
C GLY A 363 -10.58 -15.18 51.37
N SER A 364 -11.10 -16.37 51.61
CA SER A 364 -12.36 -16.86 51.04
C SER A 364 -13.52 -16.44 51.95
N PRO A 365 -14.72 -16.23 51.39
CA PRO A 365 -15.93 -16.63 52.12
C PRO A 365 -16.86 -17.51 51.29
N THR A 366 -17.55 -18.34 52.06
CA THR A 366 -18.68 -19.25 51.81
C THR A 366 -19.86 -18.63 51.10
#